data_AF-A0A1W9U132-F1
#
_entry.id   AF-A0A1W9U132-F1
#
_cell.length_a   1.000
_cell.length_b   1.000
_cell.length_c   1.000
_cell.angle_alpha   90.00
_cell.angle_beta   90.00
_cell.angle_gamma   90.00
#
_symmetry.space_group_name_H-M   'P 1'
#
loop_
_entity.id
_entity.type
_entity.pdbx_description
1 polymer ?
#
loop_
_entity_poly.entity_id
_entity_poly.type
_entity_poly.pdbx_seq_one_letter_code
_entity_poly.pdbx_strand_id
1 'polypeptide(L)'
;IKHIVFISKENRTYDEIFGQVEHGEGDATLARYGSGVSFHNSNRTTSVQGADIMSNHLKIAFEFAMADNFYVDSDVSADGHRWLVNTYPNEWCETCTAASYGGNRSFDFNSKAPGVYAMNGAAGAIYPEDYNEAGSMWDHLERNNIDFFNFGFSIMFEPGIYDEKYKYEGLRHYINFPLPKPIWDRTSKQYATYNMAIPDQFRIDQFQKEFEEKWMSGQDTMPALITVIIPNDHGAGERPEAGYPFRESYMADNDLAVGRIVEYLSQTPYWESMLIVITEDDAQNGVDHIDAHRSILMLVSPWVKENYVSHGHYSFGSIFKTFWNILGIPYLNQYDAGASDLADFFSDTVNFRSYSALPADPRVFEPQKALDPFDEKFDWKALDESPVMDNKSDMIRESKEKDEYRLENREKEKN
;
A
#
# COMPACT_ATOMS: atom_id res chain seq x y z
N ILE A 1 -15.50 -7.94 -16.50
CA ILE A 1 -14.52 -6.94 -16.03
C ILE A 1 -13.70 -6.47 -17.23
N LYS A 2 -13.47 -5.16 -17.36
CA LYS A 2 -12.69 -4.50 -18.42
C LYS A 2 -11.60 -3.57 -17.87
N HIS A 3 -11.81 -3.03 -16.67
CA HIS A 3 -10.87 -2.13 -16.01
C HIS A 3 -10.47 -2.75 -14.67
N ILE A 4 -9.17 -2.85 -14.43
CA ILE A 4 -8.59 -3.24 -13.15
C ILE A 4 -7.99 -2.00 -12.52
N VAL A 5 -8.30 -1.73 -11.25
CA VAL A 5 -7.59 -0.74 -10.44
C VAL A 5 -6.86 -1.50 -9.34
N PHE A 6 -5.54 -1.49 -9.40
CA PHE A 6 -4.69 -2.14 -8.42
C PHE A 6 -4.16 -1.10 -7.45
N ILE A 7 -4.62 -1.18 -6.21
CA ILE A 7 -4.22 -0.29 -5.13
C ILE A 7 -3.22 -1.06 -4.27
N SER A 8 -2.01 -0.56 -4.22
CA SER A 8 -1.00 -0.99 -3.27
C SER A 8 -0.94 -0.03 -2.12
N LYS A 9 -0.73 -0.63 -0.97
CA LYS A 9 -0.43 0.03 0.27
C LYS A 9 0.89 -0.52 0.81
N GLU A 10 1.22 -0.20 2.05
CA GLU A 10 2.48 -0.59 2.68
C GLU A 10 2.28 -1.82 3.59
N ASN A 11 2.70 -1.79 4.85
CA ASN A 11 2.97 -3.02 5.59
C ASN A 11 1.91 -3.33 6.64
N ARG A 12 1.09 -4.38 6.52
CA ARG A 12 0.23 -4.82 7.65
C ARG A 12 -0.01 -6.33 7.65
N THR A 13 -0.10 -6.90 8.85
CA THR A 13 -0.59 -8.27 9.00
C THR A 13 -2.11 -8.33 8.97
N TYR A 14 -2.65 -9.50 8.59
CA TYR A 14 -4.09 -9.72 8.53
C TYR A 14 -4.76 -9.43 9.88
N ASP A 15 -4.25 -9.98 10.98
CA ASP A 15 -4.91 -9.87 12.29
C ASP A 15 -4.97 -8.44 12.83
N GLU A 16 -4.01 -7.57 12.47
CA GLU A 16 -4.00 -6.18 12.92
C GLU A 16 -5.26 -5.42 12.52
N ILE A 17 -5.88 -5.81 11.41
CA ILE A 17 -7.03 -5.11 10.83
C ILE A 17 -8.27 -6.01 10.84
N PHE A 18 -8.14 -7.27 10.41
CA PHE A 18 -9.26 -8.19 10.25
C PHE A 18 -9.39 -9.24 11.35
N GLY A 19 -8.56 -9.20 12.40
CA GLY A 19 -8.62 -10.15 13.51
C GLY A 19 -10.00 -10.24 14.19
N GLN A 20 -10.82 -9.19 14.08
CA GLN A 20 -12.17 -9.11 14.66
C GLN A 20 -13.32 -9.53 13.71
N VAL A 21 -13.06 -9.86 12.44
CA VAL A 21 -14.12 -10.15 11.46
C VAL A 21 -14.72 -11.54 11.71
N GLU A 22 -16.02 -11.62 12.01
CA GLU A 22 -16.72 -12.82 12.53
C GLU A 22 -16.83 -14.03 11.54
N HIS A 23 -16.21 -13.98 10.37
CA HIS A 23 -16.17 -15.06 9.36
C HIS A 23 -14.78 -15.35 8.79
N GLY A 24 -13.76 -14.60 9.22
CA GLY A 24 -12.39 -14.90 8.86
C GLY A 24 -11.67 -15.66 9.97
N GLU A 25 -10.57 -16.30 9.62
CA GLU A 25 -9.67 -16.91 10.58
C GLU A 25 -8.80 -15.81 11.22
N GLY A 26 -9.28 -15.14 12.26
CA GLY A 26 -8.59 -14.01 12.90
C GLY A 26 -8.45 -14.12 14.42
N ASP A 27 -7.39 -13.55 15.00
CA ASP A 27 -7.26 -13.34 16.45
C ASP A 27 -7.59 -11.88 16.81
N ALA A 28 -8.80 -11.65 17.34
CA ALA A 28 -9.28 -10.33 17.74
C ALA A 28 -8.40 -9.64 18.80
N THR A 29 -7.55 -10.37 19.53
CA THR A 29 -6.62 -9.78 20.51
C THR A 29 -5.43 -9.08 19.87
N LEU A 30 -5.16 -9.36 18.59
CA LEU A 30 -4.10 -8.73 17.79
C LEU A 30 -4.63 -7.57 16.91
N ALA A 31 -5.94 -7.29 16.92
CA ALA A 31 -6.56 -6.23 16.13
C ALA A 31 -6.21 -4.82 16.66
N ARG A 32 -5.07 -4.29 16.22
CA ARG A 32 -4.55 -2.96 16.60
C ARG A 32 -5.24 -1.81 15.89
N TYR A 33 -5.75 -2.05 14.68
CA TYR A 33 -6.33 -1.05 13.79
C TYR A 33 -7.77 -1.40 13.36
N GLY A 34 -8.38 -2.36 14.06
CA GLY A 34 -9.79 -2.72 13.91
C GLY A 34 -10.75 -1.75 14.61
N SER A 35 -11.85 -2.29 15.11
CA SER A 35 -12.91 -1.57 15.81
C SER A 35 -12.74 -1.57 17.33
N GLY A 36 -13.15 -0.48 17.97
CA GLY A 36 -13.18 -0.36 19.42
C GLY A 36 -11.82 -0.39 20.11
N VAL A 37 -10.74 -0.04 19.40
CA VAL A 37 -9.38 -0.08 19.92
C VAL A 37 -9.05 1.14 20.77
N SER A 38 -8.10 0.98 21.70
CA SER A 38 -7.69 2.02 22.64
C SER A 38 -6.17 2.10 22.68
N PHE A 39 -5.62 3.31 22.57
CA PHE A 39 -4.18 3.55 22.44
C PHE A 39 -3.79 4.91 23.01
N HIS A 40 -2.48 5.16 23.05
CA HIS A 40 -1.90 6.40 23.53
C HIS A 40 -0.75 6.83 22.63
N ASN A 41 -0.45 8.13 22.61
CA ASN A 41 0.76 8.61 21.94
C ASN A 41 2.03 8.10 22.65
N SER A 42 3.17 8.21 21.98
CA SER A 42 4.47 7.68 22.41
C SER A 42 4.88 8.17 23.80
N ASN A 43 4.57 9.42 24.11
CA ASN A 43 4.85 10.08 25.38
C ASN A 43 3.78 9.88 26.46
N ARG A 44 2.68 9.16 26.15
CA ARG A 44 1.55 8.88 27.07
C ARG A 44 0.86 10.12 27.64
N THR A 45 0.91 11.23 26.92
CA THR A 45 0.27 12.48 27.30
C THR A 45 -1.18 12.55 26.82
N THR A 46 -1.53 11.74 25.82
CA THR A 46 -2.86 11.73 25.21
C THR A 46 -3.25 10.29 24.87
N SER A 47 -4.52 9.96 25.06
CA SER A 47 -5.07 8.64 24.80
C SER A 47 -6.43 8.73 24.11
N VAL A 48 -6.71 7.78 23.23
CA VAL A 48 -8.02 7.58 22.60
C VAL A 48 -8.58 6.25 23.10
N GLN A 49 -9.88 6.20 23.32
CA GLN A 49 -10.57 5.00 23.81
C GLN A 49 -11.72 4.64 22.88
N GLY A 50 -11.83 3.35 22.55
CA GLY A 50 -12.90 2.80 21.72
C GLY A 50 -13.04 3.55 20.39
N ALA A 51 -11.95 3.63 19.63
CA ALA A 51 -11.94 4.21 18.29
C ALA A 51 -11.95 3.10 17.24
N ASP A 52 -12.54 3.39 16.09
CA ASP A 52 -12.46 2.55 14.90
C ASP A 52 -11.42 3.18 13.97
N ILE A 53 -10.34 2.44 13.65
CA ILE A 53 -9.21 3.01 12.88
C ILE A 53 -9.42 2.78 11.39
N MET A 54 -9.49 1.52 10.96
CA MET A 54 -9.61 1.16 9.55
C MET A 54 -11.05 0.80 9.17
N SER A 55 -11.95 1.74 9.44
CA SER A 55 -13.40 1.58 9.27
C SER A 55 -13.82 1.29 7.82
N ASN A 56 -13.15 1.90 6.83
CA ASN A 56 -13.42 1.61 5.42
C ASN A 56 -12.92 0.22 5.02
N HIS A 57 -11.77 -0.23 5.51
CA HIS A 57 -11.30 -1.61 5.28
C HIS A 57 -12.30 -2.63 5.83
N LEU A 58 -12.77 -2.45 7.07
CA LEU A 58 -13.80 -3.30 7.69
C LEU A 58 -15.12 -3.26 6.90
N LYS A 59 -15.55 -2.06 6.47
CA LYS A 59 -16.77 -1.91 5.67
C LYS A 59 -16.64 -2.56 4.28
N ILE A 60 -15.48 -2.45 3.65
CA ILE A 60 -15.20 -3.09 2.35
C ILE A 60 -15.23 -4.61 2.50
N ALA A 61 -14.58 -5.17 3.53
CA ALA A 61 -14.62 -6.60 3.81
C ALA A 61 -16.06 -7.10 4.03
N PHE A 62 -16.90 -6.30 4.69
CA PHE A 62 -18.30 -6.63 4.94
C PHE A 62 -19.22 -6.47 3.71
N GLU A 63 -19.06 -5.40 2.93
CA GLU A 63 -19.92 -5.14 1.76
C GLU A 63 -19.48 -5.92 0.51
N PHE A 64 -18.21 -6.29 0.42
CA PHE A 64 -17.62 -7.04 -0.68
C PHE A 64 -16.92 -8.29 -0.16
N ALA A 65 -15.63 -8.45 -0.45
CA ALA A 65 -14.91 -9.65 -0.08
C ALA A 65 -13.45 -9.38 0.30
N MET A 66 -12.93 -10.27 1.16
CA MET A 66 -11.53 -10.32 1.57
C MET A 66 -11.00 -11.77 1.57
N ALA A 67 -9.68 -11.94 1.60
CA ALA A 67 -9.05 -13.22 1.89
C ALA A 67 -8.61 -13.28 3.36
N ASP A 68 -8.72 -14.44 4.00
CA ASP A 68 -8.08 -14.72 5.30
C ASP A 68 -6.87 -15.66 5.20
N ASN A 69 -6.50 -16.05 3.97
CA ASN A 69 -5.42 -16.99 3.67
C ASN A 69 -4.55 -16.50 2.50
N PHE A 70 -4.28 -15.19 2.47
CA PHE A 70 -3.38 -14.52 1.54
C PHE A 70 -2.04 -14.19 2.22
N TYR A 71 -0.94 -14.52 1.55
CA TYR A 71 0.42 -14.29 2.05
C TYR A 71 1.21 -13.46 1.05
N VAL A 72 1.89 -12.43 1.55
CA VAL A 72 2.85 -11.68 0.75
C VAL A 72 4.07 -12.56 0.47
N ASP A 73 4.70 -12.38 -0.69
CA ASP A 73 5.92 -13.12 -1.07
C ASP A 73 7.21 -12.37 -0.64
N SER A 74 7.07 -11.37 0.23
CA SER A 74 8.08 -10.37 0.63
C SER A 74 8.33 -10.34 2.13
N ASP A 75 9.56 -9.98 2.51
CA ASP A 75 9.95 -9.77 3.91
C ASP A 75 9.82 -8.29 4.31
N VAL A 76 10.06 -7.36 3.37
CA VAL A 76 10.15 -5.90 3.60
C VAL A 76 9.79 -5.08 2.36
N SER A 77 9.53 -3.77 2.51
CA SER A 77 8.94 -2.97 1.42
C SER A 77 9.77 -2.94 0.16
N ALA A 78 11.09 -2.97 0.33
CA ALA A 78 12.01 -3.01 -0.79
C ALA A 78 11.71 -4.20 -1.72
N ASP A 79 11.63 -5.44 -1.24
CA ASP A 79 11.31 -6.58 -2.11
C ASP A 79 9.80 -6.70 -2.41
N GLY A 80 8.94 -6.34 -1.45
CA GLY A 80 7.48 -6.27 -1.60
C GLY A 80 7.04 -5.50 -2.83
N HIS A 81 7.50 -4.27 -2.97
CA HIS A 81 7.14 -3.48 -4.14
C HIS A 81 7.71 -4.02 -5.45
N ARG A 82 8.79 -4.82 -5.46
CA ARG A 82 9.25 -5.51 -6.70
C ARG A 82 8.25 -6.57 -7.11
N TRP A 83 7.77 -7.36 -6.15
CA TRP A 83 6.69 -8.31 -6.40
C TRP A 83 5.42 -7.62 -6.90
N LEU A 84 5.03 -6.49 -6.30
CA LEU A 84 3.85 -5.74 -6.72
C LEU A 84 3.96 -5.10 -8.11
N VAL A 85 5.15 -5.00 -8.69
CA VAL A 85 5.34 -4.62 -10.10
C VAL A 85 5.59 -5.83 -11.01
N ASN A 86 5.32 -7.02 -10.50
CA ASN A 86 5.55 -8.33 -11.12
C ASN A 86 7.00 -8.49 -11.60
N THR A 87 7.94 -8.15 -10.73
CA THR A 87 9.37 -8.40 -10.93
C THR A 87 9.85 -9.21 -9.76
N TYR A 88 10.22 -10.47 -9.99
CA TYR A 88 10.80 -11.30 -8.93
C TYR A 88 12.10 -10.65 -8.40
N PRO A 89 12.25 -10.44 -7.08
CA PRO A 89 13.51 -9.96 -6.51
C PRO A 89 14.68 -10.87 -6.91
N ASN A 90 15.68 -10.30 -7.58
CA ASN A 90 16.88 -11.03 -7.98
C ASN A 90 17.97 -10.95 -6.90
N GLU A 91 19.11 -11.63 -7.11
CA GLU A 91 20.25 -11.63 -6.17
C GLU A 91 20.71 -10.21 -5.79
N TRP A 92 20.62 -9.25 -6.71
CA TRP A 92 20.98 -7.87 -6.42
C TRP A 92 20.03 -7.24 -5.41
N CYS A 93 18.72 -7.34 -5.62
CA CYS A 93 17.71 -6.84 -4.68
C CYS A 93 17.89 -7.50 -3.30
N GLU A 94 17.90 -8.83 -3.25
CA GLU A 94 17.96 -9.61 -2.02
C GLU A 94 19.22 -9.32 -1.19
N THR A 95 20.38 -9.19 -1.83
CA THR A 95 21.63 -8.91 -1.13
C THR A 95 21.75 -7.44 -0.71
N CYS A 96 21.21 -6.50 -1.49
CA CYS A 96 21.26 -5.09 -1.16
C CYS A 96 20.30 -4.73 -0.02
N THR A 97 19.06 -5.21 -0.11
CA THR A 97 18.01 -5.02 0.88
C THR A 97 18.46 -5.55 2.24
N ALA A 98 18.85 -6.83 2.33
CA ALA A 98 19.30 -7.42 3.59
C ALA A 98 20.51 -6.69 4.22
N ALA A 99 21.47 -6.25 3.39
CA ALA A 99 22.64 -5.50 3.88
C ALA A 99 22.25 -4.11 4.40
N SER A 100 21.35 -3.41 3.70
CA SER A 100 20.88 -2.08 4.07
C SER A 100 20.05 -2.11 5.34
N TYR A 101 19.01 -2.94 5.38
CA TYR A 101 18.13 -3.09 6.55
C TYR A 101 18.89 -3.67 7.74
N GLY A 102 19.89 -4.51 7.48
CA GLY A 102 20.82 -5.01 8.50
C GLY A 102 21.72 -3.95 9.13
N GLY A 103 21.76 -2.72 8.61
CA GLY A 103 22.66 -1.64 9.04
C GLY A 103 24.10 -1.81 8.57
N ASN A 104 24.35 -2.71 7.63
CA ASN A 104 25.69 -3.01 7.08
C ASN A 104 25.97 -2.25 5.78
N ARG A 105 24.98 -1.54 5.25
CA ARG A 105 25.07 -0.70 4.07
C ARG A 105 24.28 0.58 4.30
N SER A 106 24.89 1.71 3.95
CA SER A 106 24.24 3.02 3.93
C SER A 106 24.82 3.84 2.79
N PHE A 107 24.03 4.81 2.34
CA PHE A 107 24.51 5.78 1.37
C PHE A 107 25.48 6.76 2.02
N ASP A 108 26.68 6.89 1.46
CA ASP A 108 27.64 7.96 1.80
C ASP A 108 27.83 8.85 0.58
N PHE A 109 27.36 10.09 0.70
CA PHE A 109 27.42 11.11 -0.35
C PHE A 109 28.82 11.34 -0.91
N ASN A 110 29.86 11.22 -0.07
CA ASN A 110 31.24 11.49 -0.46
C ASN A 110 32.00 10.24 -0.92
N SER A 111 31.37 9.06 -0.82
CA SER A 111 32.00 7.81 -1.18
C SER A 111 32.05 7.62 -2.70
N LYS A 112 33.17 7.08 -3.17
CA LYS A 112 33.39 6.68 -4.57
C LYS A 112 33.48 5.16 -4.72
N ALA A 113 33.09 4.42 -3.69
CA ALA A 113 33.15 2.97 -3.73
C ALA A 113 32.19 2.42 -4.80
N PRO A 114 32.59 1.38 -5.56
CA PRO A 114 31.65 0.67 -6.42
C PRO A 114 30.44 0.19 -5.62
N GLY A 115 29.23 0.41 -6.13
CA GLY A 115 27.99 0.00 -5.48
C GLY A 115 27.48 0.93 -4.36
N VAL A 116 28.06 2.12 -4.18
CA VAL A 116 27.54 3.14 -3.24
C VAL A 116 26.09 3.57 -3.55
N TYR A 117 25.65 3.38 -4.80
CA TYR A 117 24.30 3.70 -5.27
C TYR A 117 23.33 2.51 -5.26
N ALA A 118 23.79 1.35 -4.80
CA ALA A 118 22.96 0.14 -4.67
C ALA A 118 22.07 0.27 -3.42
N MET A 119 21.04 1.11 -3.51
CA MET A 119 20.11 1.39 -2.43
C MET A 119 18.73 0.84 -2.78
N ASN A 120 18.00 0.44 -1.74
CA ASN A 120 16.67 -0.13 -1.84
C ASN A 120 15.65 0.97 -1.54
N GLY A 121 14.53 0.97 -2.26
CA GLY A 121 13.45 1.94 -2.10
C GLY A 121 12.08 1.26 -2.12
N ALA A 122 11.05 1.93 -1.61
CA ALA A 122 9.74 1.39 -1.31
C ALA A 122 8.63 1.84 -2.29
N ALA A 123 8.90 1.84 -3.60
CA ALA A 123 7.81 1.97 -4.59
C ALA A 123 8.09 1.23 -5.90
N GLY A 124 8.90 0.16 -5.85
CA GLY A 124 8.99 -0.80 -6.97
C GLY A 124 9.64 -0.25 -8.22
N ALA A 125 10.56 0.71 -8.08
CA ALA A 125 11.38 1.14 -9.21
C ALA A 125 12.27 0.00 -9.68
N ILE A 126 12.31 -0.17 -11.00
CA ILE A 126 13.13 -1.19 -11.65
C ILE A 126 14.46 -0.54 -12.03
N TYR A 127 15.50 -0.95 -11.31
CA TYR A 127 16.88 -0.60 -11.56
C TYR A 127 17.44 -1.45 -12.72
N PRO A 128 18.41 -0.93 -13.49
CA PRO A 128 19.09 -1.74 -14.50
C PRO A 128 19.64 -3.07 -13.97
N GLU A 129 20.06 -3.09 -12.70
CA GLU A 129 20.60 -4.25 -12.00
C GLU A 129 19.54 -5.25 -11.51
N ASP A 130 18.27 -4.83 -11.38
CA ASP A 130 17.15 -5.68 -10.96
C ASP A 130 16.15 -6.02 -12.10
N TYR A 131 16.49 -5.62 -13.33
CA TYR A 131 15.69 -5.92 -14.52
C TYR A 131 15.76 -7.41 -14.90
N ASN A 132 14.63 -8.11 -14.78
CA ASN A 132 14.51 -9.52 -15.14
C ASN A 132 14.37 -9.75 -16.65
N GLU A 133 14.64 -10.99 -17.12
CA GLU A 133 14.63 -11.35 -18.55
C GLU A 133 13.31 -10.96 -19.24
N ALA A 134 12.17 -11.18 -18.57
CA ALA A 134 10.86 -10.85 -19.09
C ALA A 134 10.42 -9.40 -18.77
N GLY A 135 11.23 -8.59 -18.10
CA GLY A 135 10.85 -7.26 -17.63
C GLY A 135 9.79 -7.32 -16.52
N SER A 136 9.17 -6.18 -16.24
CA SER A 136 8.11 -6.05 -15.23
C SER A 136 6.71 -6.14 -15.86
N MET A 137 5.65 -5.94 -15.05
CA MET A 137 4.29 -5.82 -15.56
C MET A 137 4.16 -4.76 -16.67
N TRP A 138 4.95 -3.69 -16.61
CA TRP A 138 4.89 -2.57 -17.56
C TRP A 138 5.33 -2.99 -18.95
N ASP A 139 6.46 -3.70 -19.04
CA ASP A 139 6.97 -4.26 -20.30
C ASP A 139 5.99 -5.30 -20.85
N HIS A 140 5.39 -6.09 -19.96
CA HIS A 140 4.43 -7.12 -20.35
C HIS A 140 3.15 -6.56 -20.94
N LEU A 141 2.59 -5.52 -20.32
CA LEU A 141 1.42 -4.81 -20.82
C LEU A 141 1.72 -4.15 -22.17
N GLU A 142 2.85 -3.47 -22.30
CA GLU A 142 3.27 -2.85 -23.56
C GLU A 142 3.46 -3.88 -24.68
N ARG A 143 4.15 -4.99 -24.42
CA ARG A 143 4.35 -6.07 -25.40
C ARG A 143 3.03 -6.67 -25.91
N ASN A 144 1.99 -6.68 -25.08
CA ASN A 144 0.69 -7.20 -25.43
C ASN A 144 -0.33 -6.12 -25.84
N ASN A 145 0.10 -4.88 -26.01
CA ASN A 145 -0.74 -3.73 -26.38
C ASN A 145 -1.91 -3.51 -25.42
N ILE A 146 -1.70 -3.75 -24.12
CA ILE A 146 -2.66 -3.42 -23.08
C ILE A 146 -2.37 -2.02 -22.56
N ASP A 147 -3.39 -1.15 -22.61
CA ASP A 147 -3.27 0.20 -22.10
C ASP A 147 -3.33 0.23 -20.58
N PHE A 148 -2.48 1.05 -19.96
CA PHE A 148 -2.38 1.20 -18.52
C PHE A 148 -2.03 2.63 -18.13
N PHE A 149 -2.30 3.00 -16.87
CA PHE A 149 -1.81 4.27 -16.33
C PHE A 149 -1.44 4.13 -14.86
N ASN A 150 -0.29 4.69 -14.48
CA ASN A 150 0.29 4.52 -13.17
C ASN A 150 0.28 5.81 -12.33
N PHE A 151 -0.21 5.69 -11.09
CA PHE A 151 -0.11 6.67 -10.03
C PHE A 151 0.88 6.20 -8.97
N GLY A 152 2.13 6.66 -9.08
CA GLY A 152 3.13 6.57 -8.02
C GLY A 152 4.01 5.32 -7.96
N PHE A 153 3.72 4.22 -8.66
CA PHE A 153 4.65 3.07 -8.72
C PHE A 153 5.86 3.31 -9.62
N SER A 154 6.94 2.58 -9.38
CA SER A 154 8.17 2.45 -10.16
C SER A 154 8.88 3.75 -10.56
N ILE A 155 8.50 4.89 -9.96
CA ILE A 155 9.07 6.21 -10.26
C ILE A 155 9.93 6.76 -9.12
N MET A 156 10.22 5.93 -8.11
CA MET A 156 11.02 6.27 -6.94
C MET A 156 12.36 5.53 -6.94
N PHE A 157 13.44 6.25 -7.22
CA PHE A 157 14.79 5.69 -7.16
C PHE A 157 15.59 6.21 -5.97
N GLU A 158 16.38 5.33 -5.39
CA GLU A 158 17.23 5.57 -4.23
C GLU A 158 18.72 5.60 -4.65
N PRO A 159 19.56 6.43 -4.00
CA PRO A 159 19.23 7.37 -2.93
C PRO A 159 18.38 8.57 -3.42
N GLY A 160 17.32 8.88 -2.68
CA GLY A 160 16.38 9.96 -2.91
C GLY A 160 16.49 11.09 -1.88
N ILE A 161 16.01 12.28 -2.23
CA ILE A 161 15.88 13.42 -1.32
C ILE A 161 14.39 13.66 -1.08
N TYR A 162 13.95 13.40 0.15
CA TYR A 162 12.57 13.55 0.60
C TYR A 162 12.34 14.93 1.19
N ASP A 163 11.27 15.60 0.79
CA ASP A 163 10.87 16.90 1.31
C ASP A 163 9.41 17.16 0.92
N GLU A 164 8.63 17.78 1.80
CA GLU A 164 7.24 18.15 1.54
C GLU A 164 7.08 19.12 0.34
N LYS A 165 8.11 19.91 0.03
CA LYS A 165 8.12 20.79 -1.14
C LYS A 165 8.06 20.02 -2.46
N TYR A 166 8.33 18.72 -2.43
CA TYR A 166 8.20 17.81 -3.58
C TYR A 166 6.81 17.13 -3.61
N LYS A 167 5.78 17.79 -3.08
CA LYS A 167 4.42 17.26 -2.94
C LYS A 167 3.79 16.61 -4.19
N TYR A 168 4.22 16.98 -5.39
CA TYR A 168 3.67 16.42 -6.64
C TYR A 168 4.44 15.21 -7.16
N GLU A 169 5.69 15.03 -6.72
CA GLU A 169 6.56 13.94 -7.17
C GLU A 169 6.89 12.94 -6.05
N GLY A 170 6.87 13.38 -4.79
CA GLY A 170 7.26 12.63 -3.60
C GLY A 170 8.73 12.87 -3.20
N LEU A 171 9.65 12.89 -4.16
CA LEU A 171 11.09 13.09 -3.90
C LEU A 171 11.84 13.72 -5.07
N ARG A 172 13.11 14.08 -4.85
CA ARG A 172 14.08 14.33 -5.92
C ARG A 172 15.10 13.21 -5.96
N HIS A 173 15.31 12.65 -7.15
CA HIS A 173 16.38 11.67 -7.35
C HIS A 173 17.75 12.33 -7.27
N TYR A 174 18.64 11.73 -6.49
CA TYR A 174 20.04 12.15 -6.48
C TYR A 174 20.77 11.73 -7.77
N ILE A 175 20.37 10.59 -8.33
CA ILE A 175 20.99 9.97 -9.50
C ILE A 175 19.96 9.92 -10.63
N ASN A 176 20.42 10.12 -11.86
CA ASN A 176 19.57 9.91 -13.01
C ASN A 176 19.56 8.42 -13.39
N PHE A 177 18.57 7.68 -12.89
CA PHE A 177 18.31 6.31 -13.30
C PHE A 177 17.45 6.28 -14.57
N PRO A 178 17.69 5.32 -15.48
CA PRO A 178 16.82 5.13 -16.63
C PRO A 178 15.48 4.56 -16.18
N LEU A 179 14.40 5.29 -16.43
CA LEU A 179 13.03 4.80 -16.27
C LEU A 179 12.66 3.86 -17.42
N PRO A 180 11.97 2.73 -17.17
CA PRO A 180 11.39 1.91 -18.23
C PRO A 180 10.49 2.76 -19.14
N LYS A 181 10.74 2.70 -20.45
CA LYS A 181 9.97 3.47 -21.44
C LYS A 181 8.45 3.29 -21.32
N PRO A 182 7.90 2.06 -21.13
CA PRO A 182 6.46 1.88 -21.00
C PRO A 182 5.82 2.78 -19.93
N ILE A 183 6.54 2.99 -18.81
CA ILE A 183 6.04 3.74 -17.66
C ILE A 183 6.21 5.25 -17.84
N TRP A 184 7.28 5.69 -18.50
CA TRP A 184 7.57 7.12 -18.66
C TRP A 184 6.41 7.88 -19.30
N ASP A 185 5.83 7.27 -20.33
CA ASP A 185 4.73 7.81 -21.13
C ASP A 185 3.35 7.64 -20.45
N ARG A 186 3.23 6.73 -19.47
CA ARG A 186 1.95 6.28 -18.87
C ARG A 186 1.93 6.38 -17.35
N THR A 187 2.51 7.44 -16.81
CA THR A 187 2.51 7.71 -15.36
C THR A 187 2.17 9.16 -15.07
N SER A 188 1.44 9.37 -13.96
CA SER A 188 1.15 10.69 -13.45
C SER A 188 2.45 11.47 -13.18
N LYS A 189 2.40 12.77 -13.46
CA LYS A 189 3.46 13.73 -13.10
C LYS A 189 3.02 14.68 -11.98
N GLN A 190 1.85 14.42 -11.39
CA GLN A 190 1.24 15.25 -10.34
C GLN A 190 0.79 14.41 -9.13
N TYR A 191 1.05 13.10 -9.14
CA TYR A 191 0.77 12.19 -8.04
C TYR A 191 2.07 11.74 -7.39
N ALA A 192 2.24 12.06 -6.12
CA ALA A 192 3.43 11.68 -5.38
C ALA A 192 3.51 10.17 -5.14
N THR A 193 4.70 9.63 -5.35
CA THR A 193 5.07 8.29 -4.87
C THR A 193 5.20 8.25 -3.34
N TYR A 194 5.90 7.25 -2.79
CA TYR A 194 6.17 7.13 -1.36
C TYR A 194 6.82 8.40 -0.81
N ASN A 195 6.18 8.99 0.20
CA ASN A 195 6.71 10.03 1.08
C ASN A 195 5.70 10.26 2.21
N MET A 196 6.10 9.88 3.43
CA MET A 196 5.28 9.98 4.64
C MET A 196 4.95 11.43 5.06
N ALA A 197 5.65 12.42 4.51
CA ALA A 197 5.31 13.83 4.73
C ALA A 197 4.03 14.25 3.99
N ILE A 198 3.66 13.52 2.94
CA ILE A 198 2.50 13.84 2.10
C ILE A 198 1.31 13.00 2.58
N PRO A 199 0.16 13.62 2.94
CA PRO A 199 -1.04 12.89 3.33
C PRO A 199 -1.64 12.14 2.14
N ASP A 200 -2.23 10.97 2.40
CA ASP A 200 -2.91 10.22 1.36
C ASP A 200 -4.17 10.95 0.88
N GLN A 201 -4.75 11.81 1.71
CA GLN A 201 -5.81 12.73 1.27
C GLN A 201 -5.39 13.61 0.10
N PHE A 202 -4.16 14.14 0.12
CA PHE A 202 -3.63 14.95 -0.99
C PHE A 202 -3.44 14.08 -2.24
N ARG A 203 -2.92 12.86 -2.08
CA ARG A 203 -2.77 11.90 -3.18
C ARG A 203 -4.12 11.62 -3.85
N ILE A 204 -5.17 11.36 -3.06
CA ILE A 204 -6.50 11.10 -3.61
C ILE A 204 -7.11 12.33 -4.30
N ASP A 205 -6.85 13.55 -3.81
CA ASP A 205 -7.25 14.77 -4.52
C ASP A 205 -6.58 14.87 -5.90
N GLN A 206 -5.27 14.57 -5.99
CA GLN A 206 -4.55 14.56 -7.27
C GLN A 206 -5.05 13.45 -8.20
N PHE A 207 -5.31 12.26 -7.66
CA PHE A 207 -5.89 11.15 -8.43
C PHE A 207 -7.24 11.54 -9.03
N GLN A 208 -8.18 12.02 -8.21
CA GLN A 208 -9.53 12.37 -8.67
C GLN A 208 -9.47 13.48 -9.73
N LYS A 209 -8.66 14.51 -9.51
CA LYS A 209 -8.45 15.59 -10.47
C LYS A 209 -7.93 15.06 -11.81
N GLU A 210 -6.84 14.29 -11.81
CA GLU A 210 -6.25 13.78 -13.05
C GLU A 210 -7.14 12.74 -13.73
N PHE A 211 -7.86 11.91 -12.97
CA PHE A 211 -8.87 10.99 -13.49
C PHE A 211 -9.99 11.75 -14.20
N GLU A 212 -10.52 12.82 -13.60
CA GLU A 212 -11.57 13.65 -14.21
C GLU A 212 -11.09 14.31 -15.50
N GLU A 213 -9.90 14.88 -15.50
CA GLU A 213 -9.30 15.56 -16.65
C GLU A 213 -9.06 14.59 -17.83
N LYS A 214 -8.66 13.35 -17.55
CA LYS A 214 -8.33 12.36 -18.59
C LYS A 214 -9.55 11.60 -19.11
N TRP A 215 -10.37 11.05 -18.21
CA TRP A 215 -11.30 9.96 -18.54
C TRP A 215 -12.77 10.25 -18.26
N MET A 216 -13.08 11.39 -17.64
CA MET A 216 -14.47 11.85 -17.44
C MET A 216 -14.80 13.02 -18.37
N SER A 217 -13.93 14.02 -18.40
CA SER A 217 -14.11 15.24 -19.22
C SER A 217 -13.17 15.29 -20.43
N GLY A 218 -12.12 14.47 -20.43
CA GLY A 218 -11.16 14.34 -21.52
C GLY A 218 -11.67 13.53 -22.71
N GLN A 219 -10.79 13.32 -23.69
CA GLN A 219 -11.08 12.51 -24.89
C GLN A 219 -10.64 11.05 -24.76
N ASP A 220 -9.86 10.73 -23.72
CA ASP A 220 -9.34 9.39 -23.51
C ASP A 220 -10.40 8.53 -22.79
N THR A 221 -10.29 7.21 -22.96
CA THR A 221 -11.05 6.23 -22.17
C THR A 221 -10.18 5.69 -21.04
N MET A 222 -10.79 5.35 -19.91
CA MET A 222 -10.06 4.71 -18.82
C MET A 222 -9.28 3.47 -19.35
N PRO A 223 -7.98 3.32 -19.00
CA PRO A 223 -7.17 2.19 -19.46
C PRO A 223 -7.63 0.88 -18.85
N ALA A 224 -7.13 -0.24 -19.36
CA ALA A 224 -7.49 -1.57 -18.86
C ALA A 224 -6.90 -1.87 -17.48
N LEU A 225 -5.76 -1.26 -17.13
CA LEU A 225 -5.15 -1.33 -15.81
C LEU A 225 -4.79 0.08 -15.30
N ILE A 226 -5.19 0.41 -14.08
CA ILE A 226 -4.66 1.53 -13.31
C ILE A 226 -3.95 0.98 -12.09
N THR A 227 -2.79 1.53 -11.76
CA THR A 227 -2.10 1.25 -10.50
C THR A 227 -2.03 2.50 -9.65
N VAL A 228 -2.20 2.36 -8.33
CA VAL A 228 -2.19 3.46 -7.36
C VAL A 228 -1.46 3.02 -6.11
N ILE A 229 -0.51 3.82 -5.62
CA ILE A 229 0.10 3.63 -4.31
C ILE A 229 -0.52 4.56 -3.27
N ILE A 230 -1.00 4.02 -2.15
CA ILE A 230 -1.56 4.76 -1.01
C ILE A 230 -0.75 4.35 0.23
N PRO A 231 0.41 4.98 0.49
CA PRO A 231 1.43 4.38 1.35
C PRO A 231 1.41 4.83 2.82
N ASN A 232 0.53 5.73 3.25
CA ASN A 232 0.69 6.27 4.61
C ASN A 232 0.44 5.24 5.71
N ASP A 233 -0.15 4.08 5.43
CA ASP A 233 -0.20 3.01 6.42
C ASP A 233 1.15 2.32 6.66
N HIS A 234 2.25 2.67 5.97
CA HIS A 234 3.59 2.36 6.47
C HIS A 234 3.76 2.89 7.91
N GLY A 235 3.23 4.09 8.15
CA GLY A 235 3.37 4.82 9.39
C GLY A 235 4.74 5.48 9.54
N ALA A 236 4.80 6.51 10.38
CA ALA A 236 6.02 7.23 10.70
C ALA A 236 5.97 7.70 12.15
N GLY A 237 7.01 8.42 12.59
CA GLY A 237 7.00 9.09 13.89
C GLY A 237 5.78 10.02 14.06
N GLU A 238 5.34 10.18 15.30
CA GLU A 238 4.24 11.09 15.64
C GLU A 238 4.61 12.54 15.29
N ARG A 239 3.74 13.21 14.53
CA ARG A 239 3.88 14.62 14.13
C ARG A 239 2.56 15.35 14.40
N PRO A 240 2.25 15.67 15.68
CA PRO A 240 0.98 16.30 16.05
C PRO A 240 0.70 17.60 15.28
N GLU A 241 1.71 18.43 15.05
CA GLU A 241 1.60 19.70 14.32
C GLU A 241 1.28 19.50 12.83
N ALA A 242 1.59 18.33 12.26
CA ALA A 242 1.27 17.96 10.89
C ALA A 242 0.00 17.11 10.78
N GLY A 243 -0.82 17.04 11.84
CA GLY A 243 -2.06 16.27 11.84
C GLY A 243 -1.90 14.77 12.13
N TYR A 244 -0.69 14.31 12.51
CA TYR A 244 -0.42 12.91 12.87
C TYR A 244 -0.05 12.71 14.35
N PRO A 245 -0.97 12.96 15.30
CA PRO A 245 -0.67 12.93 16.73
C PRO A 245 -0.44 11.53 17.31
N PHE A 246 -0.82 10.48 16.57
CA PHE A 246 -0.71 9.08 16.98
C PHE A 246 -0.18 8.26 15.81
N ARG A 247 0.36 7.07 16.07
CA ARG A 247 0.69 6.16 14.96
C ARG A 247 -0.57 5.77 14.18
N GLU A 248 -1.68 5.55 14.87
CA GLU A 248 -3.00 5.19 14.34
C GLU A 248 -3.57 6.25 13.38
N SER A 249 -3.11 7.50 13.48
CA SER A 249 -3.54 8.57 12.58
C SER A 249 -3.10 8.34 11.12
N TYR A 250 -1.96 7.69 10.91
CA TYR A 250 -1.48 7.29 9.59
C TYR A 250 -2.39 6.23 8.94
N MET A 251 -2.90 5.29 9.74
CA MET A 251 -3.80 4.23 9.28
C MET A 251 -5.19 4.77 9.01
N ALA A 252 -5.66 5.72 9.83
CA ALA A 252 -6.91 6.44 9.59
C ALA A 252 -6.83 7.33 8.32
N ASP A 253 -5.69 7.94 8.02
CA ASP A 253 -5.45 8.66 6.76
C ASP A 253 -5.55 7.71 5.56
N ASN A 254 -4.79 6.62 5.59
CA ASN A 254 -4.80 5.60 4.55
C ASN A 254 -6.21 4.99 4.36
N ASP A 255 -6.89 4.61 5.44
CA ASP A 255 -8.24 4.04 5.42
C ASP A 255 -9.24 4.97 4.74
N LEU A 256 -9.23 6.25 5.10
CA LEU A 256 -10.08 7.25 4.48
C LEU A 256 -9.73 7.44 3.00
N ALA A 257 -8.44 7.46 2.64
CA ALA A 257 -8.00 7.57 1.26
C ALA A 257 -8.50 6.38 0.40
N VAL A 258 -8.35 5.15 0.90
CA VAL A 258 -8.90 3.93 0.28
C VAL A 258 -10.43 4.03 0.15
N GLY A 259 -11.12 4.47 1.19
CA GLY A 259 -12.57 4.67 1.14
C GLY A 259 -12.99 5.68 0.06
N ARG A 260 -12.29 6.82 -0.02
CA ARG A 260 -12.58 7.90 -0.98
C ARG A 260 -12.32 7.50 -2.43
N ILE A 261 -11.24 6.78 -2.71
CA ILE A 261 -10.96 6.31 -4.09
C ILE A 261 -12.00 5.27 -4.53
N VAL A 262 -12.37 4.33 -3.66
CA VAL A 262 -13.40 3.32 -3.95
C VAL A 262 -14.77 3.98 -4.14
N GLU A 263 -15.15 4.93 -3.28
CA GLU A 263 -16.40 5.71 -3.40
C GLU A 263 -16.45 6.42 -4.76
N TYR A 264 -15.41 7.19 -5.09
CA TYR A 264 -15.32 7.92 -6.36
C TYR A 264 -15.43 6.98 -7.56
N LEU A 265 -14.61 5.93 -7.62
CA LEU A 265 -14.58 4.99 -8.74
C LEU A 265 -15.92 4.27 -8.92
N SER A 266 -16.59 3.90 -7.83
CA SER A 266 -17.89 3.22 -7.86
C SER A 266 -19.04 4.08 -8.37
N GLN A 267 -18.84 5.40 -8.46
CA GLN A 267 -19.80 6.36 -9.02
C GLN A 267 -19.49 6.72 -10.48
N THR A 268 -18.35 6.25 -11.01
CA THR A 268 -17.99 6.48 -12.42
C THR A 268 -18.79 5.56 -13.36
N PRO A 269 -18.96 5.93 -14.64
CA PRO A 269 -19.54 5.05 -15.66
C PRO A 269 -18.77 3.74 -15.88
N TYR A 270 -17.53 3.65 -15.41
CA TYR A 270 -16.68 2.47 -15.56
C TYR A 270 -17.00 1.37 -14.52
N TRP A 271 -17.69 1.71 -13.42
CA TRP A 271 -17.95 0.83 -12.26
C TRP A 271 -18.52 -0.54 -12.63
N GLU A 272 -19.51 -0.59 -13.53
CA GLU A 272 -20.16 -1.84 -13.95
C GLU A 272 -19.21 -2.89 -14.52
N SER A 273 -18.02 -2.47 -14.97
CA SER A 273 -16.99 -3.33 -15.55
C SER A 273 -15.65 -3.24 -14.83
N MET A 274 -15.61 -2.67 -13.62
CA MET A 274 -14.39 -2.46 -12.85
C MET A 274 -14.15 -3.57 -11.83
N LEU A 275 -12.89 -3.91 -11.62
CA LEU A 275 -12.40 -4.65 -10.45
C LEU A 275 -11.37 -3.77 -9.75
N ILE A 276 -11.56 -3.52 -8.46
CA ILE A 276 -10.54 -2.91 -7.61
C ILE A 276 -9.94 -4.02 -6.74
N VAL A 277 -8.62 -4.13 -6.74
CA VAL A 277 -7.86 -5.06 -5.87
C VAL A 277 -6.97 -4.25 -4.97
N ILE A 278 -7.02 -4.51 -3.67
CA ILE A 278 -6.30 -3.76 -2.64
C ILE A 278 -5.46 -4.74 -1.83
N THR A 279 -4.16 -4.46 -1.69
CA THR A 279 -3.24 -5.29 -0.92
C THR A 279 -2.05 -4.47 -0.40
N GLU A 280 -1.35 -5.05 0.56
CA GLU A 280 -0.09 -4.56 1.13
C GLU A 280 1.12 -4.98 0.26
N ASP A 281 2.24 -4.27 0.39
CA ASP A 281 3.51 -4.66 -0.23
C ASP A 281 4.25 -5.73 0.57
N ASP A 282 4.08 -5.75 1.89
CA ASP A 282 4.49 -6.83 2.78
C ASP A 282 3.67 -6.86 4.08
N ALA A 283 4.04 -7.73 5.02
CA ALA A 283 3.37 -7.92 6.31
C ALA A 283 4.21 -7.44 7.52
N GLN A 284 5.23 -6.62 7.27
CA GLN A 284 6.12 -6.08 8.28
C GLN A 284 5.36 -5.24 9.32
N ASN A 285 5.99 -5.03 10.48
CA ASN A 285 5.51 -4.18 11.59
C ASN A 285 4.29 -4.69 12.38
N GLY A 286 3.73 -5.84 12.00
CA GLY A 286 2.63 -6.51 12.70
C GLY A 286 2.99 -7.88 13.28
N VAL A 287 2.01 -8.49 13.96
CA VAL A 287 2.03 -9.89 14.37
C VAL A 287 0.76 -10.54 13.82
N ASP A 288 0.89 -11.78 13.38
CA ASP A 288 -0.22 -12.59 12.95
C ASP A 288 -0.16 -13.94 13.67
N HIS A 289 -1.33 -14.51 13.99
CA HIS A 289 -1.40 -15.76 14.74
C HIS A 289 -1.13 -17.01 13.88
N ILE A 290 -1.22 -16.92 12.54
CA ILE A 290 -0.97 -18.03 11.61
C ILE A 290 0.45 -17.96 11.07
N ASP A 291 0.80 -16.89 10.36
CA ASP A 291 2.11 -16.70 9.73
C ASP A 291 2.44 -15.22 9.59
N ALA A 292 3.71 -14.86 9.79
CA ALA A 292 4.17 -13.47 9.73
C ALA A 292 3.98 -12.81 8.36
N HIS A 293 3.79 -13.57 7.28
CA HIS A 293 3.55 -13.05 5.92
C HIS A 293 2.06 -12.91 5.58
N ARG A 294 1.16 -13.33 6.48
CA ARG A 294 -0.28 -13.24 6.21
C ARG A 294 -0.73 -11.79 6.24
N SER A 295 -1.36 -11.35 5.17
CA SER A 295 -1.65 -9.94 4.94
C SER A 295 -3.03 -9.72 4.31
N ILE A 296 -3.28 -8.50 3.85
CA ILE A 296 -4.57 -8.04 3.36
C ILE A 296 -4.70 -8.29 1.87
N LEU A 297 -5.82 -8.90 1.48
CA LEU A 297 -6.31 -8.90 0.12
C LEU A 297 -7.81 -8.60 0.14
N MET A 298 -8.21 -7.47 -0.45
CA MET A 298 -9.63 -7.10 -0.63
C MET A 298 -9.96 -6.94 -2.10
N LEU A 299 -11.15 -7.39 -2.49
CA LEU A 299 -11.68 -7.23 -3.85
C LEU A 299 -12.99 -6.43 -3.80
N VAL A 300 -13.10 -5.42 -4.65
CA VAL A 300 -14.27 -4.54 -4.74
C VAL A 300 -14.74 -4.45 -6.20
N SER A 301 -15.95 -4.92 -6.47
CA SER A 301 -16.54 -4.95 -7.81
C SER A 301 -18.02 -5.30 -7.74
N PRO A 302 -18.85 -4.91 -8.72
CA PRO A 302 -20.21 -5.46 -8.85
C PRO A 302 -20.26 -6.98 -9.03
N TRP A 303 -19.15 -7.59 -9.46
CA TRP A 303 -19.03 -9.01 -9.78
C TRP A 303 -18.44 -9.85 -8.63
N VAL A 304 -18.08 -9.21 -7.52
CA VAL A 304 -17.51 -9.87 -6.34
C VAL A 304 -18.63 -10.26 -5.38
N LYS A 305 -18.50 -11.42 -4.73
CA LYS A 305 -19.43 -11.89 -3.69
C LYS A 305 -19.52 -10.86 -2.55
N GLU A 306 -20.72 -10.63 -2.03
CA GLU A 306 -20.95 -9.75 -0.87
C GLU A 306 -20.70 -10.49 0.44
N ASN A 307 -20.17 -9.79 1.44
CA ASN A 307 -19.85 -10.29 2.78
C ASN A 307 -19.14 -11.65 2.74
N TYR A 308 -18.11 -11.75 1.89
CA TYR A 308 -17.46 -13.02 1.60
C TYR A 308 -16.01 -13.04 2.04
N VAL A 309 -15.64 -14.06 2.82
CA VAL A 309 -14.25 -14.36 3.16
C VAL A 309 -13.82 -15.58 2.36
N SER A 310 -12.80 -15.42 1.52
CA SER A 310 -12.21 -16.53 0.78
C SER A 310 -11.08 -17.16 1.58
N HIS A 311 -11.13 -18.48 1.69
CA HIS A 311 -10.13 -19.31 2.39
C HIS A 311 -9.11 -19.95 1.44
N GLY A 312 -9.18 -19.62 0.15
CA GLY A 312 -8.18 -20.08 -0.82
C GLY A 312 -6.80 -19.60 -0.44
N HIS A 313 -5.77 -20.43 -0.68
CA HIS A 313 -4.39 -20.00 -0.46
C HIS A 313 -3.96 -19.08 -1.60
N TYR A 314 -3.63 -17.84 -1.29
CA TYR A 314 -3.27 -16.81 -2.27
C TYR A 314 -1.92 -16.18 -1.99
N SER A 315 -1.28 -15.66 -3.05
CA SER A 315 -0.09 -14.80 -2.94
C SER A 315 -0.10 -13.71 -4.02
N PHE A 316 0.96 -12.92 -4.18
CA PHE A 316 1.02 -11.92 -5.26
C PHE A 316 0.84 -12.58 -6.64
N GLY A 317 1.37 -13.79 -6.82
CA GLY A 317 1.15 -14.59 -8.03
C GLY A 317 -0.33 -14.81 -8.35
N SER A 318 -1.19 -14.93 -7.33
CA SER A 318 -2.64 -15.10 -7.51
C SER A 318 -3.33 -13.85 -8.04
N ILE A 319 -2.90 -12.68 -7.58
CA ILE A 319 -3.37 -11.38 -8.07
C ILE A 319 -3.03 -11.25 -9.55
N PHE A 320 -1.76 -11.46 -9.90
CA PHE A 320 -1.32 -11.30 -11.29
C PHE A 320 -1.87 -12.34 -12.23
N LYS A 321 -1.96 -13.62 -11.81
CA LYS A 321 -2.65 -14.65 -12.59
C LYS A 321 -4.07 -14.22 -12.96
N THR A 322 -4.79 -13.64 -11.99
CA THR A 322 -6.15 -13.13 -12.20
C THR A 322 -6.14 -11.95 -13.17
N PHE A 323 -5.19 -11.02 -13.05
CA PHE A 323 -5.07 -9.89 -13.99
C PHE A 323 -4.82 -10.37 -15.41
N TRP A 324 -3.90 -11.31 -15.62
CA TRP A 324 -3.58 -11.87 -16.93
C TRP A 324 -4.77 -12.63 -17.54
N ASN A 325 -5.51 -13.38 -16.73
CA ASN A 325 -6.75 -14.03 -17.15
C ASN A 325 -7.82 -13.01 -17.59
N ILE A 326 -8.02 -11.92 -16.85
CA ILE A 326 -8.99 -10.87 -17.18
C ILE A 326 -8.58 -10.10 -18.44
N LEU A 327 -7.30 -9.77 -18.57
CA LEU A 327 -6.75 -9.03 -19.71
C LEU A 327 -6.59 -9.90 -20.96
N GLY A 328 -6.67 -11.23 -20.83
CA GLY A 328 -6.58 -12.17 -21.94
C GLY A 328 -5.16 -12.29 -22.52
N ILE A 329 -4.13 -12.12 -21.69
CA ILE A 329 -2.72 -12.17 -22.11
C ILE A 329 -1.97 -13.32 -21.40
N PRO A 330 -0.81 -13.78 -21.92
CA PRO A 330 -0.02 -14.83 -21.26
C PRO A 330 0.45 -14.43 -19.86
N TYR A 331 0.76 -15.41 -19.02
CA TYR A 331 1.41 -15.17 -17.72
C TYR A 331 2.83 -14.64 -17.92
N LEU A 332 3.25 -13.67 -17.09
CA LEU A 332 4.57 -13.04 -17.23
C LEU A 332 5.69 -13.99 -16.81
N ASN A 333 5.48 -14.77 -15.75
CA ASN A 333 6.48 -15.67 -15.20
C ASN A 333 5.86 -16.98 -14.66
N GLN A 334 6.71 -17.90 -14.19
CA GLN A 334 6.28 -19.21 -13.66
C GLN A 334 5.51 -19.14 -12.33
N TYR A 335 5.77 -18.14 -11.49
CA TYR A 335 5.08 -17.91 -10.22
C TYR A 335 3.63 -17.54 -10.47
N ASP A 336 3.38 -16.62 -11.42
CA ASP A 336 2.03 -16.29 -11.88
C ASP A 336 1.32 -17.52 -12.46
N ALA A 337 2.01 -18.30 -13.31
CA ALA A 337 1.42 -19.48 -13.93
C ALA A 337 1.04 -20.56 -12.90
N GLY A 338 1.90 -20.75 -11.89
CA GLY A 338 1.77 -21.77 -10.86
C GLY A 338 0.82 -21.43 -9.71
N ALA A 339 0.49 -20.16 -9.50
CA ALA A 339 -0.40 -19.73 -8.41
C ALA A 339 -1.86 -20.18 -8.63
N SER A 340 -2.65 -20.20 -7.56
CA SER A 340 -4.13 -20.17 -7.62
C SER A 340 -4.59 -18.84 -8.24
N ASP A 341 -5.75 -18.78 -8.88
CA ASP A 341 -6.38 -17.50 -9.24
C ASP A 341 -7.41 -17.09 -8.19
N LEU A 342 -7.96 -15.87 -8.33
CA LEU A 342 -8.96 -15.31 -7.43
C LEU A 342 -10.39 -15.63 -7.88
N ALA A 343 -10.62 -16.66 -8.70
CA ALA A 343 -11.94 -16.96 -9.26
C ALA A 343 -13.02 -17.18 -8.19
N ASP A 344 -12.63 -17.70 -7.01
CA ASP A 344 -13.55 -17.92 -5.88
C ASP A 344 -14.18 -16.62 -5.35
N PHE A 345 -13.59 -15.45 -5.59
CA PHE A 345 -14.21 -14.18 -5.17
C PHE A 345 -15.43 -13.78 -5.99
N PHE A 346 -15.58 -14.32 -7.22
CA PHE A 346 -16.55 -13.83 -8.17
C PHE A 346 -17.88 -14.57 -8.13
N SER A 347 -18.93 -13.89 -8.55
CA SER A 347 -20.30 -14.40 -8.64
C SER A 347 -20.95 -13.98 -9.96
N ASP A 348 -21.81 -14.84 -10.50
CA ASP A 348 -22.69 -14.50 -11.62
C ASP A 348 -23.87 -13.60 -11.19
N THR A 349 -24.05 -13.40 -9.88
CA THR A 349 -25.04 -12.47 -9.32
C THR A 349 -24.39 -11.11 -9.12
N VAL A 350 -24.78 -10.14 -9.95
CA VAL A 350 -24.19 -8.81 -9.99
C VAL A 350 -24.90 -7.86 -9.03
N ASN A 351 -24.13 -7.05 -8.27
CA ASN A 351 -24.64 -5.93 -7.49
C ASN A 351 -23.96 -4.62 -7.87
N PHE A 352 -24.67 -3.73 -8.56
CA PHE A 352 -24.15 -2.42 -8.98
C PHE A 352 -24.17 -1.34 -7.88
N ARG A 353 -24.39 -1.70 -6.61
CA ARG A 353 -24.34 -0.74 -5.50
C ARG A 353 -22.99 -0.01 -5.51
N SER A 354 -23.04 1.31 -5.45
CA SER A 354 -21.87 2.14 -5.23
C SER A 354 -21.42 2.05 -3.78
N TYR A 355 -20.12 2.19 -3.55
CA TYR A 355 -19.58 2.31 -2.20
C TYR A 355 -19.77 3.73 -1.67
N SER A 356 -19.98 3.86 -0.36
CA SER A 356 -19.96 5.15 0.35
C SER A 356 -18.91 5.09 1.44
N ALA A 357 -18.00 6.07 1.44
CA ALA A 357 -16.88 6.11 2.36
C ALA A 357 -17.34 6.49 3.78
N LEU A 358 -16.68 5.93 4.78
CA LEU A 358 -16.83 6.35 6.17
C LEU A 358 -15.78 7.40 6.53
N PRO A 359 -16.14 8.43 7.31
CA PRO A 359 -15.16 9.38 7.82
C PRO A 359 -14.21 8.70 8.81
N ALA A 360 -12.97 9.20 8.90
CA ALA A 360 -12.07 8.85 9.98
C ALA A 360 -12.60 9.39 11.33
N ASP A 361 -12.25 8.72 12.44
CA ASP A 361 -12.55 9.23 13.77
C ASP A 361 -11.75 10.53 14.02
N PRO A 362 -12.42 11.68 14.23
CA PRO A 362 -11.74 12.97 14.39
C PRO A 362 -10.88 13.05 15.66
N ARG A 363 -11.05 12.12 16.62
CA ARG A 363 -10.16 12.02 17.79
C ARG A 363 -8.79 11.45 17.41
N VAL A 364 -8.69 10.76 16.28
CA VAL A 364 -7.50 10.06 15.79
C VAL A 364 -6.84 10.82 14.65
N PHE A 365 -7.64 11.23 13.65
CA PHE A 365 -7.15 11.89 12.45
C PHE A 365 -8.15 12.94 11.95
N GLU A 366 -7.66 14.16 11.73
CA GLU A 366 -8.43 15.25 11.15
C GLU A 366 -7.80 15.60 9.78
N PRO A 367 -8.43 15.20 8.66
CA PRO A 367 -7.87 15.38 7.31
C PRO A 367 -7.37 16.80 7.02
N GLN A 368 -8.14 17.82 7.43
CA GLN A 368 -7.79 19.20 7.19
C GLN A 368 -6.46 19.58 7.85
N LYS A 369 -6.18 19.12 9.07
CA LYS A 369 -4.91 19.42 9.76
C LYS A 369 -3.71 18.82 9.04
N ALA A 370 -3.87 17.66 8.40
CA ALA A 370 -2.82 17.04 7.61
C ALA A 370 -2.60 17.75 6.26
N LEU A 371 -3.63 18.45 5.75
CA LEU A 371 -3.55 19.25 4.52
C LEU A 371 -3.09 20.69 4.75
N ASP A 372 -3.28 21.26 5.95
CA ASP A 372 -2.87 22.63 6.29
C ASP A 372 -1.39 22.93 5.99
N PRO A 373 -0.42 22.01 6.19
CA PRO A 373 0.97 22.20 5.76
C PRO A 373 1.17 22.44 4.26
N PHE A 374 0.21 22.02 3.44
CA PHE A 374 0.24 22.14 1.99
C PHE A 374 -0.42 23.43 1.48
N ASP A 375 -0.99 24.25 2.38
CA ASP A 375 -1.34 25.65 2.16
C ASP A 375 -0.08 26.56 2.21
N GLU A 376 -0.07 27.67 1.49
CA GLU A 376 1.11 28.52 1.19
C GLU A 376 1.89 29.12 2.40
N LYS A 377 1.59 28.78 3.66
CA LYS A 377 2.16 29.42 4.87
C LYS A 377 2.65 28.42 5.92
N PHE A 378 3.64 27.58 5.58
CA PHE A 378 4.13 26.51 6.47
C PHE A 378 5.45 26.81 7.23
N ASP A 379 5.62 26.17 8.40
CA ASP A 379 6.78 26.23 9.31
C ASP A 379 7.76 25.08 9.08
N TRP A 380 8.80 25.38 8.31
CA TRP A 380 9.86 24.49 7.83
C TRP A 380 10.71 23.79 8.91
N LYS A 381 10.54 24.11 10.20
CA LYS A 381 11.34 23.49 11.28
C LYS A 381 10.89 22.09 11.68
N ALA A 382 9.66 21.68 11.36
CA ALA A 382 9.14 20.35 11.69
C ALA A 382 9.64 19.23 10.74
N LEU A 383 10.30 19.60 9.63
CA LEU A 383 10.68 18.70 8.54
C LEU A 383 12.02 17.99 8.75
N ASP A 384 12.90 18.51 9.62
CA ASP A 384 14.20 17.91 9.93
C ASP A 384 14.10 16.57 10.70
N GLU A 385 12.88 16.14 11.07
CA GLU A 385 12.60 14.94 11.87
C GLU A 385 11.87 13.81 11.11
N SER A 386 11.73 13.90 9.77
CA SER A 386 11.17 12.79 8.98
C SER A 386 12.00 11.50 9.15
N PRO A 387 11.36 10.34 9.42
CA PRO A 387 12.11 9.09 9.60
C PRO A 387 12.76 8.62 8.31
N VAL A 388 13.86 7.89 8.46
CA VAL A 388 14.47 7.09 7.38
C VAL A 388 13.56 5.91 7.09
N MET A 389 13.30 5.64 5.80
CA MET A 389 12.56 4.46 5.32
C MET A 389 13.04 3.18 6.01
N ASP A 390 12.10 2.39 6.52
CA ASP A 390 12.36 1.09 7.16
C ASP A 390 13.54 1.06 8.14
N ASN A 391 13.50 1.97 9.10
CA ASN A 391 14.46 1.94 10.18
C ASN A 391 14.27 0.66 11.02
N LYS A 392 15.22 -0.28 10.92
CA LYS A 392 15.22 -1.54 11.67
C LYS A 392 14.97 -1.38 13.18
N SER A 393 15.44 -0.30 13.81
CA SER A 393 15.21 -0.09 15.24
C SER A 393 13.76 0.31 15.54
N ASP A 394 13.12 1.06 14.64
CA ASP A 394 11.70 1.35 14.69
C ASP A 394 10.91 0.06 14.41
N MET A 395 11.24 -0.68 13.36
CA MET A 395 10.62 -1.97 13.04
C MET A 395 10.66 -2.96 14.21
N ILE A 396 11.82 -3.13 14.87
CA ILE A 396 11.95 -4.02 16.04
C ILE A 396 11.17 -3.48 17.24
N ARG A 397 11.13 -2.16 17.44
CA ARG A 397 10.33 -1.54 18.50
C ARG A 397 8.84 -1.74 18.26
N GLU A 398 8.44 -1.84 17.01
CA GLU A 398 7.07 -1.88 16.55
C GLU A 398 6.51 -3.29 16.38
N SER A 399 7.35 -4.25 15.95
CA SER A 399 7.00 -5.68 15.85
C SER A 399 6.94 -6.37 17.20
N LYS A 400 7.68 -5.85 18.20
CA LYS A 400 7.47 -6.22 19.58
C LYS A 400 6.21 -5.54 20.06
N GLU A 401 5.11 -6.29 20.16
CA GLU A 401 4.11 -6.01 21.18
C GLU A 401 4.85 -5.64 22.47
N LYS A 402 4.82 -4.37 22.87
CA LYS A 402 5.30 -4.01 24.19
C LYS A 402 4.33 -4.65 25.18
N ASP A 403 4.84 -5.28 26.24
CA ASP A 403 4.02 -5.94 27.27
C ASP A 403 2.90 -5.04 27.84
N GLU A 404 3.05 -3.72 27.73
CA GLU A 404 2.09 -2.71 28.12
C GLU A 404 0.85 -2.58 27.22
N TYR A 405 0.87 -3.14 26.00
CA TYR A 405 -0.27 -3.19 25.08
C TYR A 405 -1.02 -4.53 25.12
N ARG A 406 -0.50 -5.53 25.86
CA ARG A 406 -1.17 -6.82 26.05
C ARG A 406 -2.29 -6.67 27.06
N LEU A 407 -3.52 -6.98 26.66
CA LEU A 407 -4.68 -7.03 27.56
C LEU A 407 -4.48 -8.09 28.66
N GLU A 408 -3.81 -9.21 28.36
CA GLU A 408 -3.40 -10.23 29.34
C GLU A 408 -2.04 -10.87 28.98
N ASN A 409 -1.24 -11.12 30.02
CA ASN A 409 0.13 -11.59 29.88
C ASN A 409 0.16 -13.13 29.78
N ARG A 410 0.07 -13.66 28.55
CA ARG A 410 -0.04 -15.12 28.25
C ARG A 410 1.11 -15.98 28.79
N GLU A 411 2.26 -15.39 29.16
CA GLU A 411 3.39 -16.13 29.76
C GLU A 411 3.22 -16.45 31.26
N LYS A 412 2.27 -15.82 31.96
CA LYS A 412 2.04 -16.10 33.40
C LYS A 412 1.14 -17.28 33.69
N GLU A 413 0.46 -17.85 32.71
CA GLU A 413 -0.46 -18.99 32.92
C GLU A 413 0.20 -20.37 32.75
N LYS A 414 1.51 -20.42 32.46
CA LYS A 414 2.27 -21.68 32.31
C LYS A 414 3.16 -22.05 33.50
N ASN A 415 2.81 -21.66 34.73
CA ASN A 415 3.47 -22.18 35.94
C ASN A 415 2.52 -22.90 36.88
#